data_AF-A0A935HI92-F1
#
_entry.id   AF-A0A935HI92-F1
#
_cell.length_a   1.000
_cell.length_b   1.000
_cell.length_c   1.000
_cell.angle_alpha   90.00
_cell.angle_beta   90.00
_cell.angle_gamma   90.00
#
_symmetry.space_group_name_H-M   'P 1'
#
loop_
_entity.id
_entity.type
_entity.pdbx_description
1 polymer ?
#
loop_
_entity_poly.entity_id
_entity_poly.type
_entity_poly.pdbx_seq_one_letter_code
_entity_poly.pdbx_strand_id
1 'polypeptide(L)'
;MKTYVSILKIFLISFMLVSVVPVYAQKTKVTSCGYIIPPKSKKSITNFQSVYEASSIVKQMLDTINWKENFRLQEKYGIQNAYATIMNNQRWIVYDNNFLEDIDAYTKTKWSSISIMAHEMGHHYYNHVVSSTGSTIPKEIEADFFSGYLMAKMGATKEQSIAAISTIASDRASSTHPGKADRINAISQGWDKAGVSNTTAKNPPTTTTQPAPVPAPTKPSTGSQPAPTIPGGTQQTDPANDPSWIALYMQSNKDEAVSLSDDGKNFQQAMIKAGQPFVFKFEIYNYGWLRLKYYNGYRTYKLNHGADYFILWNRRTGNWTVSQIPD
;
A
#
# COMPACT_ATOMS: atom_id res chain seq x y z
N MET A 1 23.93 88.98 -13.05
CA MET A 1 22.85 89.06 -14.05
C MET A 1 23.04 87.89 -15.01
N LYS A 2 22.10 86.93 -15.06
CA LYS A 2 21.71 86.00 -16.17
C LYS A 2 22.84 85.22 -16.92
N THR A 3 22.83 83.91 -17.24
CA THR A 3 21.95 82.72 -17.10
C THR A 3 22.70 81.55 -17.80
N TYR A 4 22.74 80.33 -17.22
CA TYR A 4 22.36 78.99 -17.78
C TYR A 4 22.70 78.65 -19.27
N VAL A 5 23.19 77.48 -19.74
CA VAL A 5 22.91 76.03 -19.52
C VAL A 5 23.98 75.18 -20.26
N SER A 6 24.34 73.97 -19.77
CA SER A 6 24.50 72.73 -20.56
C SER A 6 24.73 71.52 -19.63
N ILE A 7 23.67 70.88 -19.12
CA ILE A 7 23.16 69.54 -19.50
C ILE A 7 24.25 68.46 -19.55
N LEU A 8 24.45 67.77 -18.41
CA LEU A 8 25.13 66.48 -18.35
C LEU A 8 24.08 65.38 -18.07
N LYS A 9 23.95 64.46 -19.02
CA LYS A 9 22.99 63.33 -19.01
C LYS A 9 23.29 62.40 -17.82
N ILE A 10 22.33 62.27 -16.91
CA ILE A 10 22.34 61.23 -15.86
C ILE A 10 21.78 59.94 -16.48
N PHE A 11 22.65 58.97 -16.75
CA PHE A 11 22.25 57.60 -17.08
C PHE A 11 21.93 56.86 -15.77
N LEU A 12 20.66 56.54 -15.57
CA LEU A 12 20.16 55.71 -14.49
C LEU A 12 20.26 54.24 -14.92
N ILE A 13 21.38 53.58 -14.60
CA ILE A 13 21.51 52.12 -14.78
C ILE A 13 20.95 51.46 -13.52
N SER A 14 19.71 50.98 -13.63
CA SER A 14 19.06 50.11 -12.65
C SER A 14 19.81 48.78 -12.58
N PHE A 15 20.53 48.54 -11.48
CA PHE A 15 21.21 47.28 -11.22
C PHE A 15 20.17 46.26 -10.72
N MET A 16 19.60 45.49 -11.66
CA MET A 16 18.68 44.41 -11.34
C MET A 16 19.47 43.23 -10.74
N LEU A 17 19.61 43.23 -9.42
CA LEU A 17 20.19 42.16 -8.62
C LEU A 17 19.22 40.96 -8.63
N VAL A 18 19.31 40.12 -9.66
CA VAL A 18 18.67 38.80 -9.67
C VAL A 18 19.39 37.94 -8.65
N SER A 19 18.85 37.87 -7.45
CA SER A 19 19.27 36.92 -6.43
C SER A 19 18.87 35.52 -6.90
N VAL A 20 19.84 34.81 -7.48
CA VAL A 20 19.72 33.39 -7.79
C VAL A 20 19.75 32.65 -6.45
N VAL A 21 18.58 32.43 -5.84
CA VAL A 21 18.50 31.61 -4.64
C VAL A 21 18.71 30.17 -5.06
N PRO A 22 19.76 29.46 -4.61
CA PRO A 22 19.89 28.04 -4.89
C PRO A 22 18.73 27.32 -4.21
N VAL A 23 17.84 26.74 -5.02
CA VAL A 23 16.84 25.77 -4.56
C VAL A 23 17.61 24.52 -4.16
N TYR A 24 17.95 24.43 -2.87
CA TYR A 24 18.43 23.19 -2.29
C TYR A 24 17.27 22.19 -2.32
N ALA A 25 17.30 21.26 -3.27
CA ALA A 25 16.47 20.07 -3.23
C ALA A 25 16.83 19.30 -1.94
N GLN A 26 16.02 19.46 -0.89
CA GLN A 26 16.18 18.69 0.32
C GLN A 26 15.94 17.22 -0.02
N LYS A 27 17.01 16.41 0.04
CA LYS A 27 16.91 14.96 -0.10
C LYS A 27 16.09 14.44 1.09
N THR A 28 14.80 14.20 0.87
CA THR A 28 13.90 13.61 1.86
C THR A 28 14.43 12.24 2.24
N LYS A 29 14.68 12.04 3.54
CA LYS A 29 15.05 10.72 4.06
C LYS A 29 13.80 9.84 4.01
N VAL A 30 13.92 8.71 3.31
CA VAL A 30 12.87 7.69 3.20
C VAL A 30 13.30 6.47 4.01
N THR A 31 12.39 5.91 4.80
CA THR A 31 12.64 4.72 5.62
C THR A 31 12.73 3.44 4.76
N SER A 32 13.10 2.32 5.39
CA SER A 32 13.11 1.03 4.69
C SER A 32 11.73 0.53 4.27
N CYS A 33 10.65 1.13 4.79
CA CYS A 33 9.25 0.85 4.41
C CYS A 33 8.65 1.98 3.54
N GLY A 34 9.50 2.83 2.95
CA GLY A 34 9.07 3.84 1.99
C GLY A 34 8.45 5.10 2.60
N TYR A 35 8.57 5.32 3.91
CA TYR A 35 8.00 6.49 4.59
C TYR A 35 8.95 7.69 4.57
N ILE A 36 8.44 8.87 4.22
CA ILE A 36 9.11 10.15 4.43
C ILE A 36 8.99 10.49 5.92
N ILE A 37 10.12 10.75 6.57
CA ILE A 37 10.15 11.00 8.00
C ILE A 37 9.38 12.30 8.33
N PRO A 38 8.37 12.27 9.20
CA PRO A 38 7.61 13.46 9.58
C PRO A 38 8.45 14.45 10.40
N PRO A 39 8.04 15.73 10.45
CA PRO A 39 8.65 16.69 11.36
C PRO A 39 8.41 16.28 12.82
N LYS A 40 9.44 16.46 13.66
CA LYS A 40 9.34 16.18 15.10
C LYS A 40 8.23 17.00 15.75
N SER A 41 7.36 16.34 16.50
CA SER A 41 6.32 17.01 17.27
C SER A 41 6.93 17.70 18.49
N LYS A 42 6.51 18.95 18.76
CA LYS A 42 6.85 19.69 19.99
C LYS A 42 5.80 19.51 21.09
N LYS A 43 4.71 18.79 20.80
CA LYS A 43 3.56 18.58 21.66
C LYS A 43 3.08 17.15 21.49
N SER A 44 3.15 16.39 22.58
CA SER A 44 2.60 15.05 22.73
C SER A 44 1.08 15.18 22.89
N ILE A 45 0.32 14.86 21.84
CA ILE A 45 -1.16 14.99 21.86
C ILE A 45 -1.85 13.62 22.02
N THR A 46 -1.21 12.51 21.63
CA THR A 46 -1.73 11.14 21.86
C THR A 46 -0.60 10.10 21.74
N ASN A 47 0.12 9.84 22.83
CA ASN A 47 1.23 8.86 22.83
C ASN A 47 0.71 7.43 22.69
N PHE A 48 1.55 6.50 22.25
CA PHE A 48 1.46 5.19 22.91
C PHE A 48 2.16 5.39 24.25
N GLN A 49 1.45 5.23 25.35
CA GLN A 49 2.00 5.42 26.69
C GLN A 49 3.14 4.43 26.98
N SER A 50 3.20 3.28 26.30
CA SER A 50 4.26 2.28 26.43
C SER A 50 4.17 1.16 25.38
N VAL A 51 5.17 0.27 25.36
CA VAL A 51 5.12 -1.04 24.68
C VAL A 51 3.88 -1.85 25.04
N TYR A 52 3.33 -1.68 26.25
CA TYR A 52 2.09 -2.36 26.65
C TYR A 52 0.88 -1.89 25.85
N GLU A 53 0.81 -0.60 25.52
CA GLU A 53 -0.27 -0.07 24.69
C GLU A 53 -0.16 -0.60 23.25
N ALA A 54 1.04 -0.59 22.67
CA ALA A 54 1.27 -1.17 21.34
C ALA A 54 0.91 -2.67 21.32
N SER A 55 1.28 -3.41 22.37
CA SER A 55 0.92 -4.83 22.51
C SER A 55 -0.58 -5.04 22.68
N SER A 56 -1.28 -4.16 23.40
CA SER A 56 -2.73 -4.19 23.57
C SER A 56 -3.44 -3.96 22.24
N ILE A 57 -2.98 -2.98 21.46
CA ILE A 57 -3.53 -2.67 20.14
C ILE A 57 -3.29 -3.81 19.15
N VAL A 58 -2.08 -4.38 19.09
CA VAL A 58 -1.81 -5.55 18.23
C VAL A 58 -2.62 -6.77 18.68
N LYS A 59 -2.82 -6.96 19.98
CA LYS A 59 -3.71 -8.02 20.48
C LYS A 59 -5.15 -7.78 20.02
N GLN A 60 -5.65 -6.55 20.11
CA GLN A 60 -6.98 -6.21 19.61
C GLN A 60 -7.11 -6.43 18.11
N MET A 61 -6.06 -6.15 17.32
CA MET A 61 -6.01 -6.46 15.89
C MET A 61 -6.16 -7.96 15.63
N LEU A 62 -5.38 -8.79 16.34
CA LEU A 62 -5.45 -10.25 16.27
C LEU A 62 -6.85 -10.76 16.64
N ASP A 63 -7.43 -10.26 17.73
CA ASP A 63 -8.75 -10.63 18.21
C ASP A 63 -9.85 -10.22 17.20
N THR A 64 -9.71 -9.06 16.57
CA THR A 64 -10.67 -8.52 15.57
C THR A 64 -10.88 -9.46 14.39
N ILE A 65 -9.82 -10.12 13.93
CA ILE A 65 -9.87 -11.06 12.81
C ILE A 65 -9.83 -12.52 13.26
N ASN A 66 -9.87 -12.79 14.57
CA ASN A 66 -9.73 -14.11 15.18
C ASN A 66 -8.45 -14.86 14.75
N TRP A 67 -7.35 -14.14 14.58
CA TRP A 67 -6.05 -14.74 14.25
C TRP A 67 -5.28 -15.06 15.52
N LYS A 68 -4.97 -16.33 15.77
CA LYS A 68 -4.31 -16.82 17.00
C LYS A 68 -2.78 -16.85 16.89
N GLU A 69 -2.21 -15.80 16.32
CA GLU A 69 -0.76 -15.63 16.21
C GLU A 69 -0.17 -14.93 17.44
N ASN A 70 1.12 -15.12 17.69
CA ASN A 70 1.84 -14.47 18.78
C ASN A 70 2.95 -13.58 18.23
N PHE A 71 2.73 -12.26 18.26
CA PHE A 71 3.76 -11.28 17.92
C PHE A 71 4.60 -10.89 19.12
N ARG A 72 5.90 -10.73 18.91
CA ARG A 72 6.78 -9.98 19.80
C ARG A 72 6.88 -8.55 19.32
N LEU A 73 6.61 -7.62 20.22
CA LEU A 73 6.79 -6.20 19.94
C LEU A 73 8.08 -5.74 20.59
N GLN A 74 8.88 -5.01 19.81
CA GLN A 74 10.10 -4.39 20.31
C GLN A 74 10.12 -2.92 19.90
N GLU A 75 10.08 -2.05 20.90
CA GLU A 75 10.43 -0.66 20.69
C GLU A 75 11.94 -0.54 20.45
N LYS A 76 12.32 0.21 19.41
CA LYS A 76 13.71 0.51 19.10
C LYS A 76 13.85 1.98 18.74
N TYR A 77 14.55 2.71 19.60
CA TYR A 77 14.78 4.13 19.42
C TYR A 77 15.67 4.44 18.20
N GLY A 78 15.29 5.45 17.43
CA GLY A 78 16.13 6.07 16.40
C GLY A 78 16.11 5.37 15.05
N ILE A 79 15.31 4.31 14.86
CA ILE A 79 15.14 3.70 13.53
C ILE A 79 14.19 4.51 12.64
N GLN A 80 13.41 5.42 13.23
CA GLN A 80 12.46 6.29 12.55
C GLN A 80 11.51 5.51 11.62
N ASN A 81 11.16 4.28 12.00
CA ASN A 81 10.41 3.34 11.17
C ASN A 81 9.68 2.31 12.03
N ALA A 82 8.81 1.53 11.40
CA ALA A 82 8.37 0.22 11.88
C ALA A 82 8.71 -0.84 10.84
N TYR A 83 8.94 -2.09 11.26
CA TYR A 83 9.14 -3.21 10.33
C TYR A 83 8.81 -4.57 10.97
N ALA A 84 8.30 -5.47 10.15
CA ALA A 84 8.08 -6.87 10.45
C ALA A 84 9.33 -7.73 10.16
N THR A 85 9.65 -8.69 11.01
CA THR A 85 10.78 -9.62 10.81
C THR A 85 10.60 -10.94 11.56
N ILE A 86 11.39 -11.95 11.21
CA ILE A 86 11.49 -13.21 11.95
C ILE A 86 12.87 -13.29 12.60
N MET A 87 12.92 -13.35 13.93
CA MET A 87 14.16 -13.52 14.72
C MET A 87 13.98 -14.68 15.68
N ASN A 88 14.96 -15.59 15.72
CA ASN A 88 14.90 -16.82 16.53
C ASN A 88 13.61 -17.61 16.29
N ASN A 89 13.22 -17.70 15.02
CA ASN A 89 11.99 -18.34 14.55
C ASN A 89 10.69 -17.65 15.00
N GLN A 90 10.72 -16.57 15.78
CA GLN A 90 9.55 -15.84 16.27
C GLN A 90 9.20 -14.65 15.37
N ARG A 91 7.92 -14.29 15.27
CA ARG A 91 7.44 -13.11 14.53
C ARG A 91 7.60 -11.85 15.39
N TRP A 92 8.32 -10.86 14.87
CA TRP A 92 8.59 -9.60 15.54
C TRP A 92 8.06 -8.43 14.73
N ILE A 93 7.40 -7.50 15.42
CA ILE A 93 7.14 -6.15 14.93
C ILE A 93 8.05 -5.21 15.73
N VAL A 94 9.02 -4.60 15.05
CA VAL A 94 9.95 -3.64 15.65
C VAL A 94 9.53 -2.24 15.23
N TYR A 95 9.40 -1.31 16.17
CA TYR A 95 8.93 0.04 15.87
C TYR A 95 9.66 1.11 16.69
N ASP A 96 9.75 2.32 16.14
CA ASP A 96 10.20 3.51 16.87
C ASP A 96 8.99 4.28 17.37
N ASN A 97 8.81 4.34 18.70
CA ASN A 97 7.64 4.99 19.28
C ASN A 97 7.59 6.49 18.94
N ASN A 98 8.73 7.19 18.93
CA ASN A 98 8.74 8.62 18.61
C ASN A 98 8.31 8.87 17.16
N PHE A 99 8.70 7.98 16.25
CA PHE A 99 8.27 8.06 14.86
C PHE A 99 6.75 7.90 14.73
N LEU A 100 6.18 6.89 15.38
CA LEU A 100 4.73 6.69 15.36
C LEU A 100 3.98 7.88 15.97
N GLU A 101 4.50 8.46 17.05
CA GLU A 101 3.95 9.66 17.68
C GLU A 101 4.04 10.91 16.79
N ASP A 102 5.17 11.11 16.12
CA ASP A 102 5.34 12.23 15.20
C ASP A 102 4.33 12.15 14.03
N ILE A 103 4.02 10.93 13.56
CA ILE A 103 3.00 10.71 12.52
C ILE A 103 1.61 11.00 13.08
N ASP A 104 1.27 10.48 14.26
CA ASP A 104 -0.03 10.73 14.90
C ASP A 104 -0.27 12.24 15.10
N ALA A 105 0.76 12.96 15.56
CA ALA A 105 0.70 14.40 15.75
C ALA A 105 0.56 15.15 14.41
N TYR A 106 1.28 14.71 13.38
CA TYR A 106 1.27 15.37 12.07
C TYR A 106 -0.06 15.15 11.33
N THR A 107 -0.62 13.95 11.44
CA THR A 107 -1.91 13.56 10.83
C THR A 107 -3.11 13.89 11.72
N LYS A 108 -2.88 14.27 12.98
CA LYS A 108 -3.89 14.57 14.02
C LYS A 108 -4.81 13.38 14.33
N THR A 109 -4.31 12.15 14.22
CA THR A 109 -5.08 10.94 14.53
C THR A 109 -4.17 9.77 14.93
N LYS A 110 -4.54 9.06 16.01
CA LYS A 110 -3.87 7.81 16.44
C LYS A 110 -4.03 6.68 15.43
N TRP A 111 -5.07 6.76 14.58
CA TRP A 111 -5.30 5.78 13.53
C TRP A 111 -4.13 5.67 12.55
N SER A 112 -3.28 6.69 12.44
CA SER A 112 -2.10 6.66 11.57
C SER A 112 -1.03 5.69 12.07
N SER A 113 -0.69 5.71 13.36
CA SER A 113 0.25 4.72 13.89
C SER A 113 -0.36 3.32 13.95
N ILE A 114 -1.66 3.20 14.24
CA ILE A 114 -2.38 1.92 14.17
C ILE A 114 -2.33 1.34 12.76
N SER A 115 -2.50 2.15 11.71
CA SER A 115 -2.45 1.66 10.32
C SER A 115 -1.05 1.20 9.90
N ILE A 116 0.01 1.83 10.41
CA ILE A 116 1.39 1.37 10.21
C ILE A 116 1.62 0.03 10.91
N MET A 117 1.17 -0.13 12.16
CA MET A 117 1.27 -1.41 12.87
C MET A 117 0.46 -2.51 12.18
N ALA A 118 -0.72 -2.17 11.64
CA ALA A 118 -1.55 -3.08 10.85
C ALA A 118 -0.85 -3.49 9.53
N HIS A 119 -0.14 -2.58 8.87
CA HIS A 119 0.67 -2.88 7.68
C HIS A 119 1.78 -3.91 8.00
N GLU A 120 2.51 -3.72 9.10
CA GLU A 120 3.53 -4.69 9.55
C GLU A 120 2.93 -6.06 9.88
N MET A 121 1.74 -6.07 10.48
CA MET A 121 0.97 -7.29 10.70
C MET A 121 0.57 -7.96 9.36
N GLY A 122 0.27 -7.17 8.33
CA GLY A 122 0.00 -7.64 6.97
C GLY A 122 1.18 -8.38 6.33
N HIS A 123 2.41 -7.88 6.51
CA HIS A 123 3.61 -8.59 6.07
C HIS A 123 3.76 -9.97 6.73
N HIS A 124 3.35 -10.11 7.99
CA HIS A 124 3.29 -11.41 8.64
C HIS A 124 2.15 -12.28 8.13
N TYR A 125 0.96 -11.72 7.93
CA TYR A 125 -0.23 -12.42 7.49
C TYR A 125 -0.01 -13.13 6.14
N TYR A 126 0.59 -12.43 5.18
CA TYR A 126 0.92 -12.98 3.85
C TYR A 126 2.31 -13.65 3.78
N ASN A 127 2.97 -13.88 4.93
CA ASN A 127 4.29 -14.53 5.02
C ASN A 127 5.43 -13.83 4.21
N HIS A 128 5.34 -12.52 4.01
CA HIS A 128 6.35 -11.73 3.29
C HIS A 128 7.74 -11.77 3.91
N VAL A 129 7.79 -11.93 5.24
CA VAL A 129 9.01 -11.96 6.07
C VAL A 129 9.70 -13.32 6.11
N VAL A 130 9.10 -14.37 5.54
CA VAL A 130 9.72 -15.72 5.49
C VAL A 130 10.76 -15.80 4.36
N SER A 131 10.51 -15.09 3.25
CA SER A 131 11.44 -15.02 2.12
C SER A 131 12.56 -14.01 2.39
N SER A 132 13.79 -14.29 1.94
CA SER A 132 14.93 -13.37 2.02
C SER A 132 14.86 -12.18 1.05
N THR A 133 13.81 -12.10 0.22
CA THR A 133 13.72 -11.16 -0.91
C THR A 133 13.37 -9.71 -0.55
N GLY A 134 13.31 -9.35 0.73
CA GLY A 134 12.99 -7.99 1.17
C GLY A 134 11.62 -7.50 0.68
N SER A 135 11.44 -6.17 0.69
CA SER A 135 10.24 -5.48 0.19
C SER A 135 10.18 -5.51 -1.34
N THR A 136 8.96 -5.69 -1.85
CA THR A 136 8.64 -5.61 -3.28
C THR A 136 7.25 -5.01 -3.42
N ILE A 137 6.98 -4.31 -4.53
CA ILE A 137 5.69 -3.65 -4.77
C ILE A 137 4.46 -4.55 -4.44
N PRO A 138 4.41 -5.85 -4.83
CA PRO A 138 3.33 -6.76 -4.46
C PRO A 138 3.12 -6.93 -2.96
N LYS A 139 4.20 -7.20 -2.24
CA LYS A 139 4.18 -7.38 -0.80
C LYS A 139 3.68 -6.14 -0.06
N GLU A 140 4.08 -4.95 -0.53
CA GLU A 140 3.66 -3.68 0.06
C GLU A 140 2.17 -3.43 -0.15
N ILE A 141 1.64 -3.77 -1.33
CA ILE A 141 0.24 -3.54 -1.69
C ILE A 141 -0.68 -4.54 -0.97
N GLU A 142 -0.25 -5.79 -0.84
CA GLU A 142 -0.92 -6.80 -0.01
C GLU A 142 -0.95 -6.35 1.47
N ALA A 143 0.15 -5.82 2.01
CA ALA A 143 0.21 -5.29 3.36
C ALA A 143 -0.66 -4.03 3.56
N ASP A 144 -0.70 -3.13 2.57
CA ASP A 144 -1.57 -1.95 2.56
C ASP A 144 -3.06 -2.34 2.49
N PHE A 145 -3.43 -3.30 1.65
CA PHE A 145 -4.79 -3.86 1.59
C PHE A 145 -5.19 -4.46 2.94
N PHE A 146 -4.33 -5.29 3.53
CA PHE A 146 -4.56 -5.86 4.86
C PHE A 146 -4.78 -4.77 5.92
N SER A 147 -3.94 -3.72 5.90
CA SER A 147 -4.05 -2.60 6.82
C SER A 147 -5.42 -1.94 6.71
N GLY A 148 -5.88 -1.62 5.50
CA GLY A 148 -7.22 -1.06 5.27
C GLY A 148 -8.35 -1.93 5.79
N TYR A 149 -8.30 -3.24 5.52
CA TYR A 149 -9.30 -4.21 5.98
C TYR A 149 -9.38 -4.25 7.52
N LEU A 150 -8.24 -4.32 8.17
CA LEU A 150 -8.16 -4.39 9.63
C LEU A 150 -8.61 -3.09 10.28
N MET A 151 -8.19 -1.95 9.74
CA MET A 151 -8.59 -0.61 10.20
C MET A 151 -10.11 -0.43 10.16
N ALA A 152 -10.76 -0.86 9.07
CA ALA A 152 -12.22 -0.85 8.95
C ALA A 152 -12.90 -1.69 10.04
N LYS A 153 -12.44 -2.93 10.25
CA LYS A 153 -12.98 -3.83 11.29
C LYS A 153 -12.76 -3.28 12.70
N MET A 154 -11.68 -2.54 12.92
CA MET A 154 -11.40 -1.86 14.20
C MET A 154 -12.23 -0.59 14.41
N GLY A 155 -12.92 -0.08 13.37
CA GLY A 155 -13.83 1.05 13.45
C GLY A 155 -13.27 2.41 13.03
N ALA A 156 -12.12 2.41 12.33
CA ALA A 156 -11.61 3.61 11.68
C ALA A 156 -12.43 3.97 10.45
N THR A 157 -12.56 5.27 10.15
CA THR A 157 -13.08 5.70 8.84
C THR A 157 -12.06 5.44 7.73
N LYS A 158 -12.52 5.48 6.49
CA LYS A 158 -11.64 5.32 5.31
C LYS A 158 -10.57 6.41 5.27
N GLU A 159 -10.94 7.65 5.58
CA GLU A 159 -10.02 8.80 5.64
C GLU A 159 -8.95 8.61 6.72
N GLN A 160 -9.35 8.10 7.89
CA GLN A 160 -8.42 7.78 8.97
C GLN A 160 -7.47 6.63 8.58
N SER A 161 -7.95 5.68 7.78
CA SER A 161 -7.16 4.53 7.32
C SER A 161 -6.05 4.94 6.34
N ILE A 162 -6.30 5.94 5.48
CA ILE A 162 -5.32 6.45 4.52
C ILE A 162 -4.48 7.62 5.05
N ALA A 163 -4.74 8.12 6.26
CA ALA A 163 -4.15 9.35 6.79
C ALA A 163 -2.61 9.32 6.81
N ALA A 164 -2.02 8.24 7.32
CA ALA A 164 -0.56 8.07 7.35
C ALA A 164 0.04 8.18 5.94
N ILE A 165 -0.39 7.32 5.02
CA ILE A 165 0.14 7.24 3.65
C ILE A 165 -0.06 8.52 2.85
N SER A 166 -1.22 9.17 3.01
CA SER A 166 -1.50 10.45 2.37
C SER A 166 -0.45 11.51 2.73
N THR A 167 0.08 11.44 3.94
CA THR A 167 1.02 12.39 4.50
C THR A 167 2.49 12.01 4.29
N ILE A 168 2.85 10.74 4.49
CA ILE A 168 4.26 10.33 4.55
C ILE A 168 4.73 9.47 3.38
N ALA A 169 3.86 9.00 2.47
CA ALA A 169 4.33 8.24 1.31
C ALA A 169 4.94 9.15 0.23
N SER A 170 5.91 8.63 -0.52
CA SER A 170 6.44 9.28 -1.73
C SER A 170 5.40 9.26 -2.85
N ASP A 171 5.24 10.38 -3.57
CA ASP A 171 4.32 10.43 -4.72
C ASP A 171 4.76 9.51 -5.86
N ARG A 172 6.07 9.25 -5.98
CA ARG A 172 6.64 8.37 -7.02
C ARG A 172 7.01 7.02 -6.45
N ALA A 173 6.67 5.97 -7.21
CA ALA A 173 7.12 4.61 -6.95
C ALA A 173 8.64 4.49 -7.07
N SER A 174 9.19 3.50 -6.36
CA SER A 174 10.58 3.04 -6.48
C SER A 174 10.61 1.60 -7.01
N SER A 175 11.80 1.00 -7.10
CA SER A 175 11.92 -0.41 -7.50
C SER A 175 11.30 -1.39 -6.51
N THR A 176 11.18 -1.02 -5.24
CA THR A 176 10.70 -1.90 -4.17
C THR A 176 9.41 -1.43 -3.53
N HIS A 177 9.09 -0.13 -3.59
CA HIS A 177 7.90 0.45 -2.94
C HIS A 177 6.96 1.13 -3.95
N PRO A 178 5.63 0.92 -3.83
CA PRO A 178 4.63 1.60 -4.64
C PRO A 178 4.59 3.12 -4.40
N GLY A 179 4.03 3.85 -5.36
CA GLY A 179 3.76 5.28 -5.19
C GLY A 179 2.53 5.51 -4.30
N LYS A 180 2.41 6.70 -3.72
CA LYS A 180 1.34 7.09 -2.79
C LYS A 180 -0.07 6.74 -3.30
N ALA A 181 -0.36 7.00 -4.57
CA ALA A 181 -1.68 6.73 -5.15
C ALA A 181 -2.05 5.24 -5.10
N ASP A 182 -1.12 4.36 -5.46
CA ASP A 182 -1.32 2.91 -5.44
C ASP A 182 -1.55 2.41 -4.01
N ARG A 183 -0.78 2.93 -3.05
CA ARG A 183 -0.92 2.61 -1.61
C ARG A 183 -2.27 3.04 -1.05
N ILE A 184 -2.70 4.28 -1.34
CA ILE A 184 -4.02 4.80 -0.93
C ILE A 184 -5.13 3.93 -1.50
N ASN A 185 -5.01 3.54 -2.78
CA ASN A 185 -5.98 2.68 -3.44
C ASN A 185 -6.05 1.30 -2.77
N ALA A 186 -4.90 0.67 -2.48
CA ALA A 186 -4.86 -0.63 -1.82
C ALA A 186 -5.52 -0.61 -0.43
N ILE A 187 -5.17 0.38 0.41
CA ILE A 187 -5.80 0.59 1.72
C ILE A 187 -7.31 0.80 1.57
N SER A 188 -7.71 1.62 0.60
CA SER A 188 -9.12 1.92 0.34
C SER A 188 -9.91 0.67 -0.04
N GLN A 189 -9.35 -0.18 -0.91
CA GLN A 189 -9.96 -1.44 -1.32
C GLN A 189 -10.08 -2.42 -0.15
N GLY A 190 -9.03 -2.53 0.68
CA GLY A 190 -9.08 -3.33 1.91
C GLY A 190 -10.18 -2.87 2.86
N TRP A 191 -10.28 -1.55 3.06
CA TRP A 191 -11.31 -0.94 3.90
C TRP A 191 -12.72 -1.27 3.39
N ASP A 192 -12.97 -1.08 2.09
CA ASP A 192 -14.26 -1.39 1.46
C ASP A 192 -14.60 -2.88 1.58
N LYS A 193 -13.59 -3.76 1.42
CA LYS A 193 -13.77 -5.22 1.52
C LYS A 193 -14.21 -5.68 2.91
N ALA A 194 -13.88 -4.93 3.96
CA ALA A 194 -14.32 -5.26 5.30
C ALA A 194 -15.85 -5.25 5.45
N GLY A 195 -16.58 -4.62 4.52
CA GLY A 195 -18.04 -4.62 4.46
C GLY A 195 -18.67 -3.96 5.68
N VAL A 196 -17.93 -3.09 6.37
CA VAL A 196 -18.48 -2.28 7.46
C VAL A 196 -19.27 -1.13 6.84
N SER A 197 -20.48 -0.87 7.33
CA SER A 197 -21.20 0.35 6.93
C SER A 197 -20.38 1.57 7.36
N ASN A 198 -20.48 2.69 6.64
CA ASN A 198 -19.89 3.99 7.03
C ASN A 198 -20.49 4.47 8.37
N THR A 199 -20.12 3.82 9.46
CA THR A 199 -20.56 4.16 10.81
C THR A 199 -19.66 5.25 11.37
N THR A 200 -20.25 6.11 12.18
CA THR A 200 -19.58 7.16 12.96
C THR A 200 -18.21 6.71 13.45
N ALA A 201 -17.17 7.51 13.17
CA ALA A 201 -15.79 7.23 13.56
C ALA A 201 -15.72 6.79 15.03
N LYS A 202 -15.19 5.59 15.28
CA LYS A 202 -14.88 5.20 16.65
C LYS A 202 -13.58 5.90 17.06
N ASN A 203 -13.52 6.32 18.31
CA ASN A 203 -12.25 6.74 18.88
C ASN A 203 -11.27 5.56 18.79
N PRO A 204 -9.99 5.83 18.44
CA PRO A 204 -8.95 4.83 18.51
C PRO A 204 -8.95 4.15 19.87
N PRO A 205 -8.68 2.84 19.94
CA PRO A 205 -8.54 2.15 21.21
C PRO A 205 -7.47 2.86 22.05
N THR A 206 -7.84 3.30 23.24
CA THR A 206 -6.90 3.85 24.23
C THR A 206 -6.99 2.98 25.48
N THR A 207 -5.85 2.53 25.99
CA THR A 207 -5.82 1.70 27.20
C THR A 207 -5.52 2.61 28.40
N THR A 208 -6.50 2.89 29.26
CA THR A 208 -6.32 3.65 30.52
C THR A 208 -6.03 2.76 31.73
N THR A 209 -5.64 1.49 31.55
CA THR A 209 -5.39 0.58 32.68
C THR A 209 -4.09 -0.20 32.55
N GLN A 210 -3.40 -0.28 33.69
CA GLN A 210 -2.12 -0.95 33.96
C GLN A 210 -2.16 -2.44 33.57
N PRO A 211 -1.05 -3.05 33.11
CA PRO A 211 -1.10 -4.28 32.31
C PRO A 211 -1.32 -5.55 33.15
N ALA A 212 -2.15 -6.46 32.62
CA ALA A 212 -2.02 -7.89 32.94
C ALA A 212 -0.70 -8.43 32.37
N PRO A 213 -0.10 -9.49 32.95
CA PRO A 213 1.17 -10.05 32.48
C PRO A 213 1.06 -10.46 31.01
N VAL A 214 1.99 -9.97 30.18
CA VAL A 214 2.19 -10.49 28.83
C VAL A 214 2.45 -12.00 28.95
N PRO A 215 1.66 -12.88 28.31
CA PRO A 215 1.87 -14.32 28.40
C PRO A 215 3.30 -14.73 27.99
N ALA A 216 3.84 -15.70 28.74
CA ALA A 216 5.14 -16.30 28.48
C ALA A 216 5.21 -16.95 27.07
N PRO A 217 6.41 -17.10 26.48
CA PRO A 217 6.60 -17.55 25.10
C PRO A 217 6.02 -18.93 24.83
N THR A 218 5.26 -19.06 23.74
CA THR A 218 5.12 -20.32 23.01
C THR A 218 5.97 -20.26 21.75
N LYS A 219 6.64 -21.39 21.44
CA LYS A 219 7.33 -21.64 20.16
C LYS A 219 6.37 -21.28 19.01
N PRO A 220 6.86 -20.82 17.85
CA PRO A 220 6.03 -20.73 16.64
C PRO A 220 5.28 -22.04 16.51
N SER A 221 3.96 -21.97 16.45
CA SER A 221 3.15 -23.18 16.33
C SER A 221 3.64 -23.92 15.09
N THR A 222 4.16 -25.12 15.29
CA THR A 222 4.41 -26.08 14.21
C THR A 222 3.09 -26.70 13.72
N GLY A 223 1.98 -26.38 14.38
CA GLY A 223 0.63 -26.57 13.87
C GLY A 223 0.14 -25.27 13.23
N SER A 224 0.20 -25.22 11.90
CA SER A 224 -0.41 -24.16 11.09
C SER A 224 -1.90 -24.05 11.41
N GLN A 225 -2.31 -23.14 12.29
CA GLN A 225 -3.64 -22.58 12.13
C GLN A 225 -3.48 -21.54 11.00
N PRO A 226 -3.99 -21.79 9.79
CA PRO A 226 -3.91 -20.81 8.71
C PRO A 226 -4.50 -19.50 9.20
N ALA A 227 -3.85 -18.39 8.86
CA ALA A 227 -4.39 -17.07 9.15
C ALA A 227 -5.84 -17.02 8.63
N PRO A 228 -6.81 -16.51 9.40
CA PRO A 228 -8.21 -16.45 8.97
C PRO A 228 -8.27 -15.78 7.61
N THR A 229 -8.76 -16.49 6.60
CA THR A 229 -8.82 -15.95 5.23
C THR A 229 -9.63 -14.67 5.28
N ILE A 230 -9.00 -13.52 4.96
CA ILE A 230 -9.76 -12.29 4.72
C ILE A 230 -10.74 -12.65 3.61
N PRO A 231 -12.07 -12.46 3.81
CA PRO A 231 -13.04 -12.65 2.73
C PRO A 231 -12.59 -11.74 1.59
N GLY A 232 -12.01 -12.31 0.53
CA GLY A 232 -11.02 -11.63 -0.31
C GLY A 232 -9.96 -12.58 -0.88
N GLY A 233 -9.69 -13.69 -0.19
CA GLY A 233 -9.52 -14.95 -0.90
C GLY A 233 -10.86 -15.33 -1.51
N THR A 234 -11.06 -14.99 -2.79
CA THR A 234 -12.18 -15.37 -3.64
C THR A 234 -13.58 -15.10 -3.06
N GLN A 235 -14.08 -13.86 -3.19
CA GLN A 235 -15.52 -13.70 -3.39
C GLN A 235 -15.75 -12.67 -4.49
N GLN A 236 -16.11 -13.22 -5.64
CA GLN A 236 -16.34 -12.57 -6.90
C GLN A 236 -17.55 -11.63 -6.79
N THR A 237 -17.36 -10.32 -6.97
CA THR A 237 -18.48 -9.38 -7.12
C THR A 237 -19.19 -9.63 -8.45
N ASP A 238 -20.47 -9.28 -8.56
CA ASP A 238 -21.21 -9.41 -9.81
C ASP A 238 -20.65 -8.43 -10.86
N PRO A 239 -20.19 -8.90 -12.04
CA PRO A 239 -19.69 -8.03 -13.11
C PRO A 239 -20.67 -6.94 -13.56
N ALA A 240 -21.98 -7.14 -13.36
CA ALA A 240 -22.99 -6.14 -13.72
C ALA A 240 -23.00 -4.91 -12.79
N ASN A 241 -22.46 -5.03 -11.57
CA ASN A 241 -22.58 -4.02 -10.52
C ASN A 241 -21.22 -3.48 -10.04
N ASP A 242 -20.13 -3.92 -10.66
CA ASP A 242 -18.77 -3.56 -10.29
C ASP A 242 -17.97 -3.15 -11.54
N PRO A 243 -17.58 -1.87 -11.68
CA PRO A 243 -16.86 -1.39 -12.85
C PRO A 243 -15.39 -1.82 -12.85
N SER A 244 -14.90 -2.58 -11.86
CA SER A 244 -13.51 -3.08 -11.86
C SER A 244 -13.28 -4.32 -12.72
N TRP A 245 -14.37 -4.94 -13.21
CA TRP A 245 -14.34 -6.13 -14.03
C TRP A 245 -13.69 -5.90 -15.40
N ILE A 246 -13.09 -6.96 -15.92
CA ILE A 246 -12.45 -7.02 -17.23
C ILE A 246 -13.06 -8.19 -17.99
N ALA A 247 -13.56 -7.94 -19.20
CA ALA A 247 -13.88 -9.00 -20.16
C ALA A 247 -12.76 -9.15 -21.20
N LEU A 248 -12.22 -10.37 -21.32
CA LEU A 248 -11.31 -10.75 -22.40
C LEU A 248 -12.05 -11.50 -23.49
N TYR A 249 -12.03 -10.95 -24.69
CA TYR A 249 -12.55 -11.56 -25.90
C TYR A 249 -11.41 -12.11 -26.74
N MET A 250 -11.43 -13.39 -27.08
CA MET A 250 -10.34 -14.00 -27.84
C MET A 250 -10.79 -14.42 -29.24
N GLN A 251 -10.03 -14.03 -30.25
CA GLN A 251 -10.22 -14.44 -31.63
C GLN A 251 -9.65 -15.85 -31.86
N SER A 252 -10.29 -16.86 -31.26
CA SER A 252 -9.98 -18.28 -31.48
C SER A 252 -11.26 -19.10 -31.60
N ASN A 253 -11.21 -20.17 -32.39
CA ASN A 253 -12.27 -21.16 -32.51
C ASN A 253 -12.04 -22.38 -31.60
N LYS A 254 -11.04 -22.31 -30.71
CA LYS A 254 -10.69 -23.34 -29.74
C LYS A 254 -10.55 -22.71 -28.36
N ASP A 255 -10.59 -23.55 -27.34
CA ASP A 255 -10.25 -23.15 -25.98
C ASP A 255 -8.76 -22.82 -25.91
N GLU A 256 -8.43 -21.68 -25.30
CA GLU A 256 -7.08 -21.14 -25.31
C GLU A 256 -6.62 -20.84 -23.88
N ALA A 257 -5.40 -21.22 -23.56
CA ALA A 257 -4.78 -20.94 -22.27
C ALA A 257 -4.11 -19.57 -22.31
N VAL A 258 -4.48 -18.71 -21.37
CA VAL A 258 -3.81 -17.43 -21.10
C VAL A 258 -3.13 -17.48 -19.73
N SER A 259 -2.14 -16.62 -19.52
CA SER A 259 -1.47 -16.49 -18.23
C SER A 259 -1.80 -15.12 -17.62
N LEU A 260 -2.41 -15.10 -16.45
CA LEU A 260 -2.79 -13.88 -15.72
C LEU A 260 -1.96 -13.73 -14.45
N SER A 261 -1.72 -12.49 -14.03
CA SER A 261 -0.91 -12.18 -12.86
C SER A 261 -1.30 -10.82 -12.28
N ASP A 262 -1.56 -10.74 -10.98
CA ASP A 262 -1.73 -9.46 -10.27
C ASP A 262 -0.39 -8.70 -10.18
N ASP A 263 0.73 -9.40 -9.98
CA ASP A 263 2.03 -8.81 -9.65
C ASP A 263 3.03 -8.68 -10.82
N GLY A 264 2.68 -9.23 -11.98
CA GLY A 264 3.52 -9.27 -13.18
C GLY A 264 4.70 -10.24 -13.10
N LYS A 265 4.77 -11.06 -12.05
CA LYS A 265 5.87 -12.01 -11.78
C LYS A 265 5.36 -13.44 -11.71
N ASN A 266 4.32 -13.67 -10.91
CA ASN A 266 3.70 -14.98 -10.68
C ASN A 266 2.46 -15.10 -11.56
N PHE A 267 2.57 -15.93 -12.60
CA PHE A 267 1.50 -16.12 -13.58
C PHE A 267 0.75 -17.41 -13.34
N GLN A 268 -0.58 -17.31 -13.28
CA GLN A 268 -1.51 -18.44 -13.21
C GLN A 268 -2.18 -18.65 -14.57
N GLN A 269 -2.38 -19.90 -14.96
CA GLN A 269 -3.08 -20.22 -16.20
C GLN A 269 -4.59 -20.10 -16.02
N ALA A 270 -5.25 -19.46 -16.98
CA ALA A 270 -6.70 -19.40 -17.11
C ALA A 270 -7.09 -19.86 -18.51
N MET A 271 -8.21 -20.56 -18.63
CA MET A 271 -8.73 -21.03 -19.91
C MET A 271 -9.85 -20.12 -20.40
N ILE A 272 -9.68 -19.56 -21.60
CA ILE A 272 -10.73 -18.82 -22.31
C ILE A 272 -11.46 -19.81 -23.23
N LYS A 273 -12.77 -19.94 -23.04
CA LYS A 273 -13.61 -20.81 -23.87
C LYS A 273 -13.83 -20.19 -25.25
N ALA A 274 -13.81 -21.02 -26.29
CA ALA A 274 -14.04 -20.55 -27.66
C ALA A 274 -15.36 -19.78 -27.78
N GLY A 275 -15.30 -18.56 -28.31
CA GLY A 275 -16.48 -17.72 -28.54
C GLY A 275 -17.16 -17.16 -27.30
N GLN A 276 -16.55 -17.26 -26.11
CA GLN A 276 -17.08 -16.71 -24.86
C GLN A 276 -16.09 -15.73 -24.22
N PRO A 277 -16.55 -14.60 -23.64
CA PRO A 277 -15.68 -13.72 -22.89
C PRO A 277 -15.20 -14.40 -21.60
N PHE A 278 -13.93 -14.22 -21.28
CA PHE A 278 -13.40 -14.55 -19.96
C PHE A 278 -13.46 -13.32 -19.07
N VAL A 279 -14.36 -13.35 -18.10
CA VAL A 279 -14.69 -12.23 -17.22
C VAL A 279 -13.99 -12.45 -15.89
N PHE A 280 -13.12 -11.51 -15.50
CA PHE A 280 -12.28 -11.61 -14.31
C PHE A 280 -11.95 -10.22 -13.77
N LYS A 281 -11.37 -10.14 -12.58
CA LYS A 281 -10.78 -8.91 -12.04
C LYS A 281 -9.50 -9.26 -11.28
N PHE A 282 -8.57 -8.32 -11.25
CA PHE A 282 -7.40 -8.40 -10.37
C PHE A 282 -7.82 -7.98 -8.96
N GLU A 283 -7.39 -8.71 -7.94
CA GLU A 283 -7.89 -8.51 -6.57
C GLU A 283 -7.02 -7.54 -5.77
N ILE A 284 -5.78 -7.31 -6.23
CA ILE A 284 -4.74 -6.61 -5.46
C ILE A 284 -4.50 -5.19 -5.99
N TYR A 285 -4.61 -4.97 -7.30
CA TYR A 285 -4.32 -3.69 -7.96
C TYR A 285 -5.48 -3.30 -8.87
N ASN A 286 -5.57 -2.01 -9.22
CA ASN A 286 -6.47 -1.53 -10.28
C ASN A 286 -6.00 -1.89 -11.71
N TYR A 287 -5.05 -2.81 -11.82
CA TYR A 287 -4.51 -3.35 -13.05
C TYR A 287 -3.94 -4.74 -12.80
N GLY A 288 -3.55 -5.43 -13.86
CA GLY A 288 -2.74 -6.62 -13.77
C GLY A 288 -2.15 -6.96 -15.12
N TRP A 289 -1.69 -8.20 -15.27
CA TRP A 289 -0.84 -8.58 -16.38
C TRP A 289 -1.36 -9.83 -17.08
N LEU A 290 -1.50 -9.72 -18.39
CA LEU A 290 -1.78 -10.82 -19.29
C LEU A 290 -0.51 -11.19 -20.05
N ARG A 291 -0.09 -12.44 -19.97
CA ARG A 291 1.04 -12.98 -20.72
C ARG A 291 0.56 -13.97 -21.76
N LEU A 292 0.95 -13.72 -23.01
CA LEU A 292 0.58 -14.52 -24.18
C LEU A 292 1.83 -15.08 -24.85
N LYS A 293 1.68 -16.25 -25.47
CA LYS A 293 2.73 -16.86 -26.28
C LYS A 293 3.04 -15.98 -27.49
N TYR A 294 4.32 -15.82 -27.78
CA TYR A 294 4.84 -15.03 -28.88
C TYR A 294 5.91 -15.84 -29.63
N TYR A 295 6.24 -15.48 -30.86
CA TYR A 295 7.18 -16.25 -31.69
C TYR A 295 8.55 -16.49 -31.03
N ASN A 296 9.00 -15.57 -30.17
CA ASN A 296 10.27 -15.65 -29.45
C ASN A 296 10.12 -15.85 -27.93
N GLY A 297 9.00 -16.44 -27.49
CA GLY A 297 8.73 -16.73 -26.09
C GLY A 297 7.37 -16.21 -25.65
N TYR A 298 7.36 -15.12 -24.89
CA TYR A 298 6.14 -14.55 -24.32
C TYR A 298 6.15 -13.04 -24.39
N ARG A 299 4.95 -12.46 -24.51
CA ARG A 299 4.72 -11.03 -24.40
C ARG A 299 3.71 -10.75 -23.30
N THR A 300 4.01 -9.77 -22.47
CA THR A 300 3.17 -9.35 -21.35
C THR A 300 2.49 -8.02 -21.68
N TYR A 301 1.21 -7.93 -21.35
CA TYR A 301 0.33 -6.78 -21.56
C TYR A 301 -0.23 -6.34 -20.22
N LYS A 302 -0.22 -5.04 -19.95
CA LYS A 302 -0.91 -4.48 -18.78
C LYS A 302 -2.39 -4.33 -19.11
N LEU A 303 -3.24 -4.82 -18.23
CA LEU A 303 -4.69 -4.70 -18.30
C LEU A 303 -5.15 -3.84 -17.13
N ASN A 304 -5.98 -2.83 -17.38
CA ASN A 304 -6.54 -1.99 -16.33
C ASN A 304 -7.95 -2.48 -15.99
N HIS A 305 -8.35 -2.31 -14.73
CA HIS A 305 -9.74 -2.50 -14.31
C HIS A 305 -10.68 -1.58 -15.08
N GLY A 306 -11.92 -2.04 -15.31
CA GLY A 306 -12.96 -1.27 -15.98
C GLY A 306 -12.72 -1.01 -17.46
N ALA A 307 -11.86 -1.82 -18.07
CA ALA A 307 -11.62 -1.81 -19.49
C ALA A 307 -11.75 -3.24 -20.03
N ASP A 308 -12.42 -3.39 -21.16
CA ASP A 308 -12.49 -4.66 -21.87
C ASP A 308 -11.40 -4.76 -22.94
N TYR A 309 -11.04 -5.99 -23.32
CA TYR A 309 -9.94 -6.22 -24.25
C TYR A 309 -10.23 -7.31 -25.29
N PHE A 310 -9.79 -7.07 -26.53
CA PHE A 310 -9.67 -8.08 -27.57
C PHE A 310 -8.26 -8.67 -27.63
N ILE A 311 -8.18 -10.01 -27.65
CA ILE A 311 -7.00 -10.79 -27.97
C ILE A 311 -7.14 -11.26 -29.43
N LEU A 312 -6.36 -10.66 -30.31
CA LEU A 312 -6.43 -10.85 -31.76
C LEU A 312 -5.25 -11.66 -32.28
N TRP A 313 -5.50 -12.56 -33.23
CA TRP A 313 -4.44 -13.31 -33.90
C TRP A 313 -3.96 -12.55 -35.14
N ASN A 314 -2.72 -12.08 -35.11
CA ASN A 314 -2.10 -11.47 -36.28
C ASN A 314 -1.56 -12.55 -37.21
N ARG A 315 -2.31 -12.82 -38.29
CA ARG A 315 -1.93 -13.83 -39.32
C ARG A 315 -0.62 -13.51 -40.05
N ARG A 316 -0.20 -12.24 -40.12
CA ARG A 316 1.04 -11.84 -40.80
C ARG A 316 2.27 -12.13 -39.96
N THR A 317 2.18 -11.91 -38.65
CA THR A 317 3.31 -12.07 -37.74
C THR A 317 3.27 -13.40 -36.98
N GLY A 318 2.14 -14.12 -37.02
CA GLY A 318 1.94 -15.37 -36.27
C GLY A 318 1.91 -15.14 -34.76
N ASN A 319 1.37 -14.00 -34.30
CA ASN A 319 1.38 -13.63 -32.89
C ASN A 319 0.02 -13.15 -32.40
N TRP A 320 -0.21 -13.38 -31.10
CA TRP A 320 -1.28 -12.73 -30.37
C TRP A 320 -0.96 -11.26 -30.09
N THR A 321 -1.99 -10.43 -30.17
CA THR A 321 -1.95 -9.02 -29.78
C THR A 321 -3.16 -8.68 -28.93
N VAL A 322 -3.01 -7.75 -27.99
CA VAL A 322 -4.09 -7.29 -27.12
C VAL A 322 -4.43 -5.85 -27.49
N SER A 323 -5.72 -5.56 -27.65
CA SER A 323 -6.25 -4.21 -27.88
C SER A 323 -7.35 -3.93 -26.88
N GLN A 324 -7.32 -2.76 -26.26
CA GLN A 324 -8.43 -2.28 -25.42
C GLN A 324 -9.65 -1.99 -26.30
N ILE A 325 -10.84 -2.29 -25.80
CA ILE A 325 -12.12 -1.90 -26.36
C ILE A 325 -12.40 -0.47 -25.87
N PRO A 326 -12.57 0.51 -26.76
CA PRO A 326 -13.01 1.84 -26.36
C PRO A 326 -14.42 1.79 -25.76
N ASP A 327 -14.65 2.58 -24.72
CA ASP A 327 -15.95 2.73 -24.06
C ASP A 327 -17.05 3.28 -24.99
#